data_AF-A0A7V9H640-F1
#
_entry.id   AF-A0A7V9H640-F1
#
_cell.length_a   1.000
_cell.length_b   1.000
_cell.length_c   1.000
_cell.angle_alpha   90.00
_cell.angle_beta   90.00
_cell.angle_gamma   90.00
#
_symmetry.space_group_name_H-M   'P 1'
#
loop_
_entity.id
_entity.type
_entity.pdbx_description
1 polymer ?
#
loop_
_entity_poly.entity_id
_entity_poly.type
_entity_poly.pdbx_seq_one_letter_code
_entity_poly.pdbx_strand_id
1 'polypeptide(L)'
;MSLIRTILGFVILLILIHVALVYVNVGRAANTVTEAIYSLGTLLESPAALLINAVPAIQQYLNPNSFFTVALTAVGLYLVLYLLLGVGKKS
;
A
#
# COMPACT_ATOMS: atom_id res chain seq x y z
N MET A 1 -6.35 18.85 10.59
CA MET A 1 -5.47 17.65 10.63
C MET A 1 -6.20 16.33 10.89
N SER A 2 -7.48 16.19 10.49
CA SER A 2 -8.19 14.89 10.50
C SER A 2 -8.21 14.28 9.10
N LEU A 3 -8.48 15.11 8.07
CA LEU A 3 -8.63 14.68 6.68
C LEU A 3 -7.45 13.87 6.13
N ILE A 4 -6.21 14.36 6.28
CA ILE A 4 -5.02 13.64 5.78
C ILE A 4 -4.89 12.26 6.44
N ARG A 5 -5.18 12.18 7.73
CA ARG A 5 -5.13 10.92 8.49
C ARG A 5 -6.25 9.97 8.03
N THR A 6 -7.44 10.48 7.77
CA THR A 6 -8.55 9.72 7.17
C THR A 6 -8.18 9.20 5.78
N ILE A 7 -7.60 10.06 4.92
CA ILE A 7 -7.14 9.68 3.58
C ILE A 7 -6.08 8.58 3.67
N LEU A 8 -5.08 8.71 4.56
CA LEU A 8 -4.08 7.66 4.77
C LEU A 8 -4.71 6.34 5.23
N GLY A 9 -5.68 6.41 6.15
CA GLY A 9 -6.45 5.24 6.56
C GLY A 9 -7.16 4.57 5.39
N PHE A 10 -7.80 5.36 4.51
CA PHE A 10 -8.42 4.86 3.29
C PHE A 10 -7.41 4.26 2.30
N VAL A 11 -6.23 4.87 2.14
CA VAL A 11 -5.15 4.34 1.30
C VAL A 11 -4.69 2.97 1.81
N ILE A 12 -4.43 2.85 3.12
CA ILE A 12 -4.05 1.58 3.74
C ILE A 12 -5.15 0.54 3.51
N LEU A 13 -6.40 0.90 3.76
CA LEU A 13 -7.55 0.00 3.57
C LEU A 13 -7.66 -0.46 2.10
N LEU A 14 -7.47 0.45 1.13
CA LEU A 14 -7.57 0.13 -0.29
C LEU A 14 -6.49 -0.85 -0.72
N ILE A 15 -5.24 -0.66 -0.27
CA ILE A 15 -4.15 -1.59 -0.53
C ILE A 15 -4.46 -2.96 0.10
N LEU A 16 -4.99 -3.00 1.32
CA LEU A 16 -5.39 -4.26 1.96
C LEU A 16 -6.50 -4.98 1.19
N ILE A 17 -7.48 -4.25 0.65
CA ILE A 17 -8.53 -4.83 -0.20
C ILE A 17 -7.92 -5.40 -1.49
N HIS A 18 -7.01 -4.66 -2.13
CA HIS A 18 -6.30 -5.14 -3.32
C HIS A 18 -5.54 -6.45 -3.02
N VAL A 19 -4.82 -6.50 -1.90
CA VAL A 19 -4.14 -7.72 -1.41
C VAL A 19 -5.12 -8.85 -1.17
N ALA A 20 -6.27 -8.58 -0.54
CA ALA A 20 -7.29 -9.59 -0.27
C ALA A 20 -7.85 -10.18 -1.58
N LEU A 21 -8.13 -9.35 -2.58
CA LEU A 21 -8.60 -9.79 -3.91
C LEU A 21 -7.59 -10.70 -4.60
N VAL A 22 -6.30 -10.34 -4.56
CA VAL A 22 -5.22 -11.19 -5.09
C VAL A 22 -5.14 -12.51 -4.31
N TYR A 23 -5.24 -12.46 -2.99
CA TYR A 23 -5.18 -13.65 -2.13
C TYR A 23 -6.34 -14.64 -2.40
N VAL A 24 -7.56 -14.14 -2.59
CA VAL A 24 -8.73 -14.98 -2.95
C VAL A 24 -8.82 -15.28 -4.45
N ASN A 25 -7.81 -14.90 -5.23
CA ASN A 25 -7.71 -15.15 -6.68
C ASN A 25 -8.87 -14.54 -7.50
N VAL A 26 -9.37 -13.38 -7.08
CA VAL A 26 -10.36 -12.61 -7.84
C VAL A 26 -9.64 -11.81 -8.92
N GLY A 27 -9.90 -12.16 -10.18
CA GLY A 27 -9.25 -11.50 -11.31
C GLY A 27 -9.62 -10.04 -11.48
N ARG A 28 -8.68 -9.23 -11.98
CA ARG A 28 -8.85 -7.79 -12.28
C ARG A 28 -10.09 -7.46 -13.10
N ALA A 29 -10.43 -8.31 -14.07
CA ALA A 29 -11.55 -8.12 -14.99
C ALA A 29 -12.88 -8.68 -14.48
N ALA A 30 -13.00 -9.00 -13.19
CA ALA A 30 -14.24 -9.55 -12.63
C ALA A 30 -15.42 -8.57 -12.72
N ASN A 31 -15.17 -7.27 -12.54
CA ASN A 31 -16.13 -6.18 -12.73
C ASN A 31 -15.40 -4.81 -12.66
N THR A 32 -16.13 -3.72 -12.92
CA THR A 32 -15.60 -2.34 -12.90
C THR A 32 -15.02 -1.91 -11.55
N VAL A 33 -15.61 -2.36 -10.43
CA VAL A 33 -15.12 -2.02 -9.08
C VAL A 33 -13.79 -2.71 -8.81
N THR A 34 -13.68 -4.00 -9.14
CA THR A 34 -12.43 -4.74 -9.04
C THR A 34 -11.35 -4.12 -9.90
N GLU A 35 -11.65 -3.75 -11.15
CA GLU A 35 -10.69 -3.10 -12.03
C GLU A 35 -10.18 -1.78 -11.46
N ALA A 36 -11.07 -0.97 -10.89
CA ALA A 36 -10.71 0.28 -10.21
C ALA A 36 -9.80 0.03 -9.00
N ILE A 37 -10.11 -0.98 -8.17
CA ILE A 37 -9.28 -1.35 -7.02
C ILE A 37 -7.88 -1.80 -7.47
N TYR A 38 -7.77 -2.62 -8.51
CA TYR A 38 -6.47 -3.06 -9.05
C TYR A 38 -5.66 -1.88 -9.59
N SER A 39 -6.29 -0.95 -10.31
CA SER A 39 -5.63 0.25 -10.84
C SER A 39 -5.12 1.15 -9.71
N LEU A 40 -6.00 1.45 -8.74
CA LEU A 40 -5.65 2.29 -7.59
C LEU A 40 -4.61 1.61 -6.69
N GLY A 41 -4.76 0.32 -6.42
CA GLY A 41 -3.81 -0.46 -5.63
C GLY A 41 -2.41 -0.42 -6.26
N THR A 42 -2.31 -0.69 -7.55
CA THR A 42 -1.03 -0.59 -8.29
C THR A 42 -0.40 0.80 -8.18
N LEU A 43 -1.21 1.86 -8.29
CA LEU A 43 -0.72 3.23 -8.17
C LEU A 43 -0.21 3.53 -6.76
N LEU A 44 -0.96 3.15 -5.74
CA LEU A 44 -0.62 3.38 -4.33
C LEU A 44 0.56 2.52 -3.85
N GLU A 45 0.78 1.37 -4.48
CA GLU A 45 1.92 0.48 -4.20
C GLU A 45 3.21 0.93 -4.89
N SER A 46 3.12 1.75 -5.94
CA SER A 46 4.27 2.21 -6.73
C SER A 46 5.39 2.88 -5.92
N PRO A 47 5.13 3.73 -4.90
CA PRO A 47 6.20 4.34 -4.12
C PRO A 47 7.00 3.30 -3.32
N ALA A 48 6.34 2.24 -2.85
CA ALA A 48 7.02 1.15 -2.15
C ALA A 48 7.92 0.36 -3.11
N ALA A 49 7.43 0.07 -4.31
CA ALA A 49 8.26 -0.55 -5.35
C ALA A 49 9.49 0.31 -5.67
N LEU A 50 9.31 1.62 -5.83
CA LEU A 50 10.42 2.55 -6.09
C LEU A 50 11.44 2.53 -4.95
N LEU A 51 11.00 2.55 -3.69
CA LEU A 51 11.90 2.54 -2.54
C LEU A 51 12.68 1.24 -2.40
N ILE A 52 12.04 0.07 -2.59
CA ILE A 52 12.73 -1.22 -2.57
C ILE A 52 13.76 -1.27 -3.72
N ASN A 53 13.41 -0.77 -4.90
CA ASN A 53 14.32 -0.75 -6.04
C ASN A 53 15.46 0.26 -5.89
N ALA A 54 15.25 1.37 -5.18
CA ALA A 54 16.24 2.43 -5.00
C ALA A 54 17.30 2.11 -3.93
N VAL A 55 17.03 1.18 -3.00
CA VAL A 55 17.92 0.88 -1.88
C VAL A 55 18.44 -0.57 -1.97
N PRO A 56 19.65 -0.79 -2.52
CA PRO A 56 20.20 -2.13 -2.73
C PRO A 56 20.32 -2.96 -1.45
N ALA A 57 20.57 -2.32 -0.30
CA ALA A 57 20.63 -2.99 0.99
C ALA A 57 19.30 -3.65 1.39
N ILE A 58 18.16 -3.09 0.96
CA ILE A 58 16.83 -3.64 1.26
C ILE A 58 16.52 -4.84 0.35
N GLN A 59 17.04 -4.85 -0.88
CA GLN A 59 16.84 -5.95 -1.84
C GLN A 59 17.42 -7.28 -1.37
N GLN A 60 18.38 -7.26 -0.43
CA GLN A 60 18.90 -8.47 0.21
C GLN A 60 17.84 -9.19 1.06
N TYR A 61 16.83 -8.47 1.53
CA TYR A 61 15.79 -8.99 2.43
C TYR A 61 14.40 -9.03 1.77
N LEU A 62 14.14 -8.13 0.83
CA LEU A 62 12.84 -7.96 0.19
C LEU A 62 12.95 -8.19 -1.32
N ASN A 63 12.20 -9.16 -1.83
CA ASN A 63 12.11 -9.40 -3.28
C ASN A 63 11.21 -8.32 -3.94
N PRO A 64 11.77 -7.42 -4.78
CA PRO A 64 11.00 -6.34 -5.42
C PRO A 64 9.99 -6.84 -6.45
N ASN A 65 10.14 -8.07 -6.95
CA ASN A 65 9.23 -8.65 -7.95
C ASN A 65 8.02 -9.35 -7.32
N SER A 66 8.03 -9.54 -6.00
CA SER A 66 6.92 -10.17 -5.28
C SER A 66 5.84 -9.14 -4.97
N PHE A 67 4.63 -9.38 -5.47
CA PHE A 67 3.45 -8.54 -5.20
C PHE A 67 3.25 -8.32 -3.69
N PHE A 68 3.23 -9.39 -2.90
CA PHE A 68 3.00 -9.30 -1.46
C PHE A 68 4.10 -8.52 -0.74
N THR A 69 5.34 -8.60 -1.22
CA THR A 69 6.45 -7.79 -0.66
C THR A 69 6.17 -6.32 -0.87
N VAL A 70 5.88 -5.90 -2.10
CA VAL A 70 5.61 -4.50 -2.44
C VAL A 70 4.38 -3.99 -1.68
N ALA A 71 3.29 -4.74 -1.69
CA ALA A 71 2.04 -4.33 -1.06
C ALA A 71 2.16 -4.21 0.47
N LEU A 72 2.82 -5.15 1.14
CA LEU A 72 3.06 -5.06 2.59
C LEU A 72 4.02 -3.92 2.94
N THR A 73 5.06 -3.69 2.13
CA THR A 73 5.93 -2.52 2.31
C THR A 73 5.16 -1.22 2.14
N ALA A 74 4.26 -1.12 1.16
CA ALA A 74 3.39 0.04 0.99
C ALA A 74 2.51 0.28 2.22
N VAL A 75 1.82 -0.76 2.71
CA VAL A 75 1.03 -0.68 3.95
C VAL A 75 1.88 -0.20 5.13
N GLY A 76 3.07 -0.79 5.33
CA GLY A 76 3.98 -0.40 6.40
C GLY A 76 4.41 1.07 6.29
N LEU A 77 4.74 1.54 5.08
CA LEU A 77 5.15 2.91 4.84
C LEU A 77 4.02 3.91 5.13
N TYR A 78 2.82 3.65 4.62
CA TYR A 78 1.67 4.50 4.90
C TYR A 78 1.26 4.46 6.37
N LEU A 79 1.43 3.31 7.06
CA LEU A 79 1.18 3.20 8.49
C LEU A 79 2.16 4.05 9.30
N VAL A 80 3.45 4.04 8.96
CA VAL A 80 4.46 4.90 9.59
C VAL A 80 4.07 6.37 9.41
N LEU A 81 3.70 6.78 8.20
CA LEU A 81 3.23 8.15 7.95
C LEU A 81 1.97 8.48 8.78
N TYR A 82 1.02 7.56 8.85
CA TYR A 82 -0.20 7.71 9.63
C TYR A 82 0.09 7.93 11.11
N LEU A 83 1.02 7.16 11.67
CA LEU A 83 1.45 7.26 13.07
C LEU A 83 2.19 8.58 13.32
N LEU A 84 3.12 8.98 12.44
CA LEU A 84 3.86 10.24 12.56
C LEU A 84 2.92 11.45 12.58
N LEU A 85 1.86 11.43 11.76
CA LEU A 85 0.82 12.46 11.80
C LEU A 85 -0.02 12.44 13.11
N GLY A 86 -0.04 11.34 13.84
CA GLY A 86 -0.73 11.19 15.12
C GLY A 86 0.09 11.63 16.34
N VAL A 87 1.41 11.39 16.33
CA VAL A 87 2.31 11.59 17.49
C VAL A 87 2.49 13.06 17.88
N GLY A 88 2.33 14.01 16.96
CA GLY A 88 2.45 15.44 17.25
C GLY A 88 1.24 16.08 17.95
N LYS A 89 0.12 15.38 18.09
CA LYS A 89 -1.09 15.92 18.73
C LYS A 89 -1.05 15.71 20.24
N LYS A 90 -0.21 16.47 20.95
CA LYS A 90 -0.49 16.81 22.34
C LYS A 90 -1.66 17.81 22.36
N SER A 91 -2.78 17.42 22.93
CA SER A 91 -3.69 18.32 23.62
C SER A 91 -3.98 17.74 24.98
#